data_AF-A0A963TCK5-F1
#
_entry.id   AF-A0A963TCK5-F1
#
_cell.length_a   1.000
_cell.length_b   1.000
_cell.length_c   1.000
_cell.angle_alpha   90.00
_cell.angle_beta   90.00
_cell.angle_gamma   90.00
#
_symmetry.space_group_name_H-M   'P 1'
#
loop_
_entity.id
_entity.type
_entity.pdbx_description
1 polymer ?
#
loop_
_entity_poly.entity_id
_entity_poly.type
_entity_poly.pdbx_seq_one_letter_code
_entity_poly.pdbx_strand_id
1 'polypeptide(L)'
;MADKPPIDWRSRTTWHAIGYGLTAVWMLLVLVVSGNNPEHPLFTFIFIVPIAGWLIGISIGRVLGPRLARDDDPPADGPEDPDKS
;
A
#
# COMPACT_ATOMS: atom_id res chain seq x y z
N MET A 1 0.58 3.12 -32.06
CA MET A 1 0.68 2.23 -30.88
C MET A 1 0.98 3.13 -29.70
N ALA A 2 0.03 3.33 -28.79
CA ALA A 2 0.23 4.22 -27.65
C ALA A 2 1.09 3.49 -26.62
N ASP A 3 2.31 3.99 -26.37
CA ASP A 3 3.13 3.54 -25.25
C ASP A 3 2.33 3.76 -23.97
N LYS A 4 1.96 2.65 -23.32
CA LYS A 4 1.32 2.70 -22.01
C LYS A 4 2.37 3.25 -21.04
N PRO A 5 2.09 4.32 -20.29
CA PRO A 5 3.08 4.90 -19.40
C PRO A 5 3.60 3.81 -18.45
N PRO A 6 4.93 3.75 -18.19
CA PRO A 6 5.50 2.76 -17.30
C PRO A 6 4.82 2.87 -15.93
N ILE A 7 4.41 1.73 -15.36
CA ILE A 7 3.73 1.70 -14.07
C ILE A 7 4.69 2.24 -13.02
N ASP A 8 4.41 3.44 -12.52
CA ASP A 8 5.17 4.06 -11.44
C ASP A 8 4.71 3.48 -10.10
N TRP A 9 5.39 2.42 -9.65
CA TRP A 9 5.15 1.73 -8.38
C TRP A 9 5.47 2.57 -7.13
N ARG A 10 6.16 3.70 -7.32
CA ARG A 10 6.52 4.62 -6.24
C ARG A 10 5.48 5.72 -6.05
N SER A 11 4.59 5.90 -7.03
CA SER A 11 3.52 6.89 -6.94
C SER A 11 2.47 6.49 -5.90
N ARG A 12 2.13 7.44 -5.02
CA ARG A 12 1.03 7.28 -4.06
C ARG A 12 -0.26 6.92 -4.80
N THR A 13 -0.48 7.47 -5.99
CA THR A 13 -1.66 7.21 -6.82
C THR A 13 -1.79 5.74 -7.22
N THR A 14 -0.68 5.06 -7.53
CA THR A 14 -0.65 3.63 -7.89
C THR A 14 -1.04 2.77 -6.69
N TRP A 15 -0.53 3.09 -5.50
CA TRP A 15 -0.92 2.41 -4.26
C TRP A 15 -2.40 2.59 -3.91
N HIS A 16 -2.95 3.79 -4.10
CA HIS A 16 -4.38 4.03 -3.93
C HIS A 16 -5.19 3.24 -4.96
N ALA A 17 -4.78 3.23 -6.23
CA ALA A 17 -5.45 2.47 -7.28
C ALA A 17 -5.49 0.97 -7.00
N ILE A 18 -4.39 0.40 -6.48
CA ILE A 18 -4.35 -1.01 -6.07
C ILE A 18 -5.28 -1.27 -4.88
N GLY A 19 -5.27 -0.40 -3.87
CA GLY A 19 -6.15 -0.53 -2.69
C GLY A 19 -7.64 -0.45 -3.05
N TYR A 20 -8.02 0.51 -3.91
CA TYR A 20 -9.39 0.63 -4.40
C TYR A 20 -9.77 -0.55 -5.30
N GLY A 21 -8.87 -1.00 -6.18
CA GLY A 21 -9.08 -2.18 -7.01
C GLY A 21 -9.31 -3.44 -6.18
N LEU A 22 -8.48 -3.67 -5.15
CA LEU A 22 -8.63 -4.80 -4.24
C LEU A 22 -9.97 -4.75 -3.48
N THR A 23 -10.37 -3.56 -3.04
CA THR A 23 -11.66 -3.37 -2.36
C THR A 23 -12.84 -3.68 -3.30
N ALA A 24 -12.78 -3.22 -4.55
CA ALA A 24 -13.81 -3.52 -5.55
C ALA A 24 -13.89 -5.02 -5.88
N VAL A 25 -12.74 -5.69 -6.03
CA VAL A 25 -12.67 -7.14 -6.24
C VAL A 25 -13.24 -7.89 -5.04
N TRP A 26 -12.93 -7.46 -3.82
CA TRP A 26 -13.49 -8.06 -2.60
C TRP A 26 -15.00 -7.92 -2.54
N MET A 27 -15.54 -6.72 -2.76
CA MET A 27 -16.98 -6.48 -2.77
C MET A 27 -17.69 -7.33 -3.81
N LEU A 28 -17.12 -7.45 -5.02
CA LEU A 28 -17.65 -8.30 -6.09
C LEU A 28 -17.65 -9.78 -5.69
N LEU A 29 -16.57 -10.26 -5.07
CA LEU A 29 -16.46 -11.64 -4.58
C LEU A 29 -17.50 -11.92 -3.50
N VAL A 30 -17.69 -11.01 -2.54
CA VAL A 30 -18.72 -11.16 -1.51
C VAL A 30 -20.11 -11.23 -2.14
N LEU A 31 -20.42 -10.38 -3.13
CA LEU A 31 -21.70 -10.41 -3.84
C LEU A 31 -21.96 -11.74 -4.56
N VAL A 32 -20.94 -12.26 -5.26
CA VAL A 32 -21.04 -13.55 -5.98
C VAL A 32 -21.22 -14.70 -5.02
N VAL A 33 -20.45 -14.76 -3.93
CA VAL A 33 -20.51 -15.86 -2.96
C VAL A 33 -21.77 -15.80 -2.10
N SER A 34 -22.22 -14.60 -1.71
CA SER A 34 -23.43 -14.43 -0.91
C SER A 34 -24.72 -14.60 -1.72
N GLY A 35 -24.65 -14.75 -3.04
CA GLY A 35 -25.83 -14.84 -3.91
C GLY A 35 -26.72 -13.61 -3.82
N ASN A 36 -26.13 -12.45 -3.51
CA ASN A 36 -26.84 -11.20 -3.23
C ASN A 36 -27.86 -11.30 -2.07
N ASN A 37 -27.67 -12.26 -1.15
CA ASN A 37 -28.51 -12.39 0.04
C ASN A 37 -27.95 -11.52 1.17
N PRO A 38 -28.66 -10.45 1.59
CA PRO A 38 -28.21 -9.55 2.64
C PRO A 38 -28.21 -10.19 4.04
N GLU A 39 -28.93 -11.30 4.25
CA GLU A 39 -28.91 -12.06 5.51
C GLU A 39 -27.70 -12.99 5.62
N HIS A 40 -26.91 -13.12 4.54
CA HIS A 40 -25.73 -13.96 4.55
C HIS A 40 -24.65 -13.34 5.46
N PRO A 41 -24.02 -14.11 6.36
CA PRO A 41 -23.03 -13.57 7.31
C PRO A 41 -21.86 -12.86 6.60
N LEU A 42 -21.47 -13.29 5.40
CA LEU A 42 -20.44 -12.60 4.58
C LEU A 42 -20.83 -11.17 4.19
N PHE A 43 -22.12 -10.87 4.05
CA PHE A 43 -22.60 -9.52 3.73
C PHE A 43 -22.34 -8.55 4.89
N THR A 44 -22.39 -9.03 6.14
CA THR A 44 -21.99 -8.24 7.32
C THR A 44 -20.49 -7.89 7.28
N PHE A 45 -19.67 -8.76 6.71
CA PHE A 45 -18.21 -8.57 6.63
C PHE A 45 -17.74 -7.83 5.37
N ILE A 46 -18.65 -7.42 4.48
CA ILE A 46 -18.31 -6.77 3.20
C ILE A 46 -17.48 -5.50 3.39
N PHE A 47 -17.76 -4.75 4.47
CA PHE A 47 -17.04 -3.52 4.84
C PHE A 47 -15.95 -3.77 5.89
N ILE A 48 -16.17 -4.71 6.81
CA ILE A 48 -15.27 -4.95 7.95
C ILE A 48 -13.90 -5.43 7.46
N VAL A 49 -13.86 -6.37 6.51
CA VAL A 49 -12.61 -6.95 6.00
C VAL A 49 -11.72 -5.90 5.32
N PRO A 50 -12.20 -5.09 4.35
CA PRO A 50 -11.37 -4.06 3.73
C PRO A 50 -10.91 -2.99 4.72
N ILE A 51 -11.76 -2.59 5.68
CA ILE A 51 -11.37 -1.61 6.72
C ILE A 51 -10.27 -2.21 7.63
N ALA A 52 -10.43 -3.46 8.07
CA ALA A 52 -9.43 -4.13 8.89
C ALA A 52 -8.09 -4.27 8.14
N GLY A 53 -8.14 -4.65 6.85
CA GLY A 53 -6.96 -4.70 5.99
C GLY A 53 -6.25 -3.34 5.85
N TRP A 54 -7.03 -2.26 5.68
CA TRP A 54 -6.50 -0.90 5.62
C TRP A 54 -5.81 -0.47 6.92
N LEU A 55 -6.44 -0.74 8.07
CA LEU A 55 -5.88 -0.45 9.40
C LEU A 55 -4.59 -1.23 9.65
N ILE A 56 -4.54 -2.50 9.28
CA ILE A 56 -3.33 -3.32 9.36
C ILE A 56 -2.24 -2.77 8.43
N GLY A 57 -2.58 -2.41 7.19
CA GLY A 57 -1.64 -1.82 6.23
C GLY A 57 -1.01 -0.51 6.72
N ILE A 58 -1.81 0.39 7.30
CA ILE A 58 -1.30 1.62 7.93
C ILE A 58 -0.38 1.29 9.10
N SER A 59 -0.78 0.34 9.95
CA SER A 59 -0.01 -0.04 11.14
C SER A 59 1.36 -0.60 10.75
N ILE A 60 1.40 -1.50 9.77
CA ILE A 60 2.63 -2.07 9.21
C ILE A 60 3.50 -0.96 8.60
N GLY A 61 2.92 -0.08 7.75
CA GLY A 61 3.64 1.03 7.15
C GLY A 61 4.26 1.99 8.17
N ARG A 62 3.57 2.22 9.29
CA ARG A 62 4.07 3.07 10.39
C ARG A 62 5.20 2.42 11.19
N VAL A 63 5.20 1.09 11.32
CA VAL A 63 6.24 0.34 12.05
C VAL A 63 7.48 0.07 11.18
N LEU A 64 7.31 -0.14 9.88
CA LEU A 64 8.40 -0.46 8.95
C LEU A 64 8.98 0.77 8.23
N GLY A 65 8.19 1.84 8.06
CA GLY A 65 8.63 3.08 7.42
C GLY A 65 9.90 3.70 8.03
N PRO A 66 10.06 3.76 9.36
CA PRO A 66 11.27 4.29 9.98
C PRO A 66 12.52 3.42 9.79
N ARG A 67 12.37 2.12 9.50
CA ARG A 67 13.50 1.21 9.32
C ARG A 67 14.10 1.28 7.92
N LEU A 68 13.25 1.41 6.90
CA LEU A 68 13.69 1.55 5.51
C LEU A 68 14.38 2.89 5.22
N ALA A 69 14.09 3.95 5.97
CA ALA A 69 14.70 5.27 5.77
C ALA A 69 16.10 5.40 6.39
N ARG A 70 16.54 4.44 7.22
CA ARG A 70 17.83 4.49 7.92
C ARG A 70 18.99 3.94 7.10
N ASP A 71 18.70 3.19 6.04
CA ASP A 71 19.70 2.58 5.17
C ASP A 71 20.18 3.54 4.05
N ASP A 72 19.60 4.74 3.95
CA ASP A 72 19.97 5.80 3.00
C ASP A 72 20.91 6.87 3.61
N ASP A 73 21.42 6.69 4.84
CA ASP A 73 22.44 7.60 5.39
C ASP A 73 23.71 7.49 4.53
N PRO A 74 24.14 8.55 3.81
CA PRO A 74 25.40 8.53 3.10
C PRO A 74 26.53 8.30 4.11
N PRO A 75 27.60 7.59 3.74
CA PRO A 75 28.71 7.32 4.65
C PRO A 75 29.20 8.65 5.19
N ALA A 76 29.22 8.78 6.52
CA ALA A 76 29.70 9.95 7.23
C ALA A 76 30.96 10.45 6.55
N ASP A 77 30.83 11.64 6.02
CA ASP A 77 31.86 12.54 5.52
C ASP A 77 33.16 12.21 6.23
N GLY A 78 34.03 11.50 5.51
CA GLY A 78 35.39 11.24 5.95
C GLY A 78 36.03 12.59 6.29
N PRO A 79 36.91 12.62 7.31
CA PRO A 79 37.41 13.87 7.87
C PRO A 79 37.87 14.81 6.76
N GLU A 80 37.31 16.03 6.74
CA GLU A 80 37.74 17.11 5.85
C GLU A 80 39.27 17.16 5.85
N ASP A 81 39.86 16.85 4.70
CA ASP A 81 41.29 16.94 4.47
C ASP A 81 41.71 18.42 4.63
N PRO A 82 42.49 18.76 5.66
CA PRO A 82 42.87 20.15 5.93
C PRO A 82 43.91 20.70 4.93
N ASP A 83 44.30 19.94 3.90
CA ASP A 83 45.37 20.32 2.96
C ASP A 83 44.88 20.75 1.55
N LYS A 84 43.70 21.38 1.47
CA LYS A 84 43.34 22.23 0.31
C LYS A 84 43.57 23.70 0.61
N SER A 85 44.83 24.11 0.52
CA SER A 85 45.25 25.52 0.38
C SER A 85 45.84 25.77 -1.00
#